data_AF-A0A520B849-F1
#
_entry.id   AF-A0A520B849-F1
#
_cell.length_a   1.000
_cell.length_b   1.000
_cell.length_c   1.000
_cell.angle_alpha   90.00
_cell.angle_beta   90.00
_cell.angle_gamma   90.00
#
_symmetry.space_group_name_H-M   'P 1'
#
loop_
_entity.id
_entity.type
_entity.pdbx_description
1 polymer ?
#
loop_
_entity_poly.entity_id
_entity_poly.type
_entity_poly.pdbx_seq_one_letter_code
_entity_poly.pdbx_strand_id
1 'polypeptide(L)'
;NPDAREWFWGKIRDNIASQGFDWFWLDETEPDLVPDGHFYSIGSGDRYHNLYPLVHTTSVADGSARDRPDFRNLILSRAAYLGTQRNGALFWSSDIQSTWEALRRQVPAGLGFTATGMAYWSSDTGGWQYPNGPKALNPVLLDPAGATAMQPSYADYPELFTRWFAYNSFTPTLRIHGQRPGTALWDYGAAAEPVLAKFLKLRYSLIPYIYSLGHTTYQTGAPFMRALFMDFPNDPKVADMGDEYMFGPAFLVAPVTEQGVTSRKVYLPVGADWYDFWTEKKYTGGQTIDVAAPIDQIPLFVRAGSILPIGVQVPSTATRQSLESIRIYPGRNTSFSLYDDDGTTNAYRKDRGKSATLRWDDTAARLTASTALPTGQGAAKLVRVVKGR
;
A
#
# COMPACT_ATOMS: atom_id res chain seq x y z
N ASN A 1 15.03 -28.51 -6.39
CA ASN A 1 14.72 -29.93 -6.12
C ASN A 1 13.26 -30.02 -5.69
N PRO A 2 12.37 -30.67 -6.47
CA PRO A 2 10.96 -30.85 -6.09
C PRO A 2 10.78 -31.49 -4.70
N ASP A 3 11.54 -32.54 -4.38
CA ASP A 3 11.44 -33.25 -3.10
C ASP A 3 11.80 -32.35 -1.91
N ALA A 4 12.80 -31.47 -2.08
CA ALA A 4 13.16 -30.50 -1.06
C ALA A 4 12.05 -29.45 -0.82
N ARG A 5 11.34 -29.05 -1.88
CA ARG A 5 10.21 -28.11 -1.77
C ARG A 5 9.02 -28.75 -1.06
N GLU A 6 8.72 -29.98 -1.41
CA GLU A 6 7.66 -30.76 -0.77
C GLU A 6 8.00 -31.01 0.72
N TRP A 7 9.25 -31.39 1.01
CA TRP A 7 9.73 -31.51 2.38
C TRP A 7 9.59 -30.21 3.17
N PHE A 8 10.02 -29.07 2.59
CA PHE A 8 9.94 -27.76 3.24
C PHE A 8 8.50 -27.37 3.58
N TRP A 9 7.59 -27.48 2.62
CA TRP A 9 6.16 -27.26 2.90
C TRP A 9 5.62 -28.26 3.93
N GLY A 10 5.99 -29.53 3.86
CA GLY A 10 5.58 -30.54 4.84
C GLY A 10 5.96 -30.13 6.27
N LYS A 11 7.16 -29.56 6.47
CA LYS A 11 7.56 -29.02 7.78
C LYS A 11 6.70 -27.85 8.23
N ILE A 12 6.39 -26.90 7.34
CA ILE A 12 5.50 -25.78 7.65
C ILE A 12 4.09 -26.29 7.98
N ARG A 13 3.54 -27.19 7.18
CA ARG A 13 2.22 -27.77 7.37
C ARG A 13 2.10 -28.47 8.73
N ASP A 14 3.04 -29.38 9.01
CA ASP A 14 2.93 -30.28 10.16
C ASP A 14 3.21 -29.57 11.49
N ASN A 15 4.03 -28.51 11.48
CA ASN A 15 4.46 -27.84 12.72
C ASN A 15 3.87 -26.43 12.92
N ILE A 16 3.46 -25.74 11.84
CA ILE A 16 2.98 -24.36 11.90
C ILE A 16 1.51 -24.29 11.47
N ALA A 17 1.18 -24.74 10.26
CA ALA A 17 -0.20 -24.66 9.77
C ALA A 17 -1.17 -25.52 10.61
N SER A 18 -0.71 -26.69 11.09
CA SER A 18 -1.47 -27.57 11.99
C SER A 18 -1.84 -26.92 13.32
N GLN A 19 -1.15 -25.86 13.72
CA GLN A 19 -1.42 -25.07 14.93
C GLN A 19 -2.42 -23.93 14.69
N GLY A 20 -2.97 -23.82 13.47
CA GLY A 20 -3.98 -22.80 13.12
C GLY A 20 -3.42 -21.50 12.56
N PHE A 21 -2.14 -21.43 12.19
CA PHE A 21 -1.58 -20.26 11.50
C PHE A 21 -2.03 -20.21 10.03
N ASP A 22 -2.49 -19.03 9.60
CA ASP A 22 -3.10 -18.85 8.28
C ASP A 22 -2.11 -18.54 7.17
N TRP A 23 -1.16 -17.65 7.44
CA TRP A 23 -0.26 -17.07 6.46
C TRP A 23 1.17 -17.07 6.96
N PHE A 24 2.12 -17.07 6.02
CA PHE A 24 3.51 -17.36 6.34
C PHE A 24 4.42 -16.21 5.93
N TRP A 25 5.25 -15.77 6.88
CA TRP A 25 6.37 -14.90 6.59
C TRP A 25 7.60 -15.76 6.32
N LEU A 26 8.03 -15.77 5.06
CA LEU A 26 9.28 -16.38 4.61
C LEU A 26 10.34 -15.30 4.56
N ASP A 27 11.16 -15.24 5.61
CA ASP A 27 12.31 -14.35 5.69
C ASP A 27 13.54 -14.96 4.97
N GLU A 28 14.56 -14.14 4.74
CA GLU A 28 15.84 -14.56 4.13
C GLU A 28 15.67 -15.28 2.78
N THR A 29 14.76 -14.78 1.96
CA THR A 29 14.41 -15.37 0.66
C THR A 29 15.36 -14.98 -0.47
N GLU A 30 16.47 -14.27 -0.22
CA GLU A 30 17.47 -13.92 -1.24
C GLU A 30 18.14 -15.15 -1.88
N PRO A 31 18.69 -16.15 -1.15
CA PRO A 31 18.88 -16.30 0.31
C PRO A 31 20.08 -15.51 0.84
N ASP A 32 20.10 -15.18 2.14
CA ASP A 32 21.15 -14.37 2.78
C ASP A 32 22.43 -15.18 3.08
N LEU A 33 22.93 -15.83 2.03
CA LEU A 33 24.13 -16.62 2.00
C LEU A 33 24.95 -16.21 0.78
N VAL A 34 26.27 -16.20 0.92
CA VAL A 34 27.17 -16.04 -0.23
C VAL A 34 26.97 -17.26 -1.14
N PRO A 35 26.54 -17.10 -2.40
CA PRO A 35 26.17 -18.24 -3.25
C PRO A 35 27.36 -19.10 -3.69
N ASP A 36 28.59 -18.57 -3.59
CA ASP A 36 29.82 -19.24 -4.00
C ASP A 36 30.05 -20.53 -3.23
N GLY A 37 30.38 -21.61 -3.95
CA GLY A 37 30.60 -22.94 -3.35
C GLY A 37 29.31 -23.70 -2.98
N HIS A 38 28.14 -23.07 -3.09
CA HIS A 38 26.84 -23.72 -2.89
C HIS A 38 26.22 -24.13 -4.23
N PHE A 39 25.38 -25.17 -4.21
CA PHE A 39 24.72 -25.72 -5.39
C PHE A 39 23.24 -25.98 -5.12
N TYR A 40 22.39 -25.55 -6.05
CA TYR A 40 21.03 -26.04 -6.16
C TYR A 40 21.02 -27.31 -7.01
N SER A 41 19.90 -28.05 -6.98
CA SER A 41 19.75 -29.27 -7.81
C SER A 41 19.80 -29.03 -9.32
N ILE A 42 19.82 -27.77 -9.76
CA ILE A 42 19.85 -27.37 -11.17
C ILE A 42 21.17 -26.72 -11.58
N GLY A 43 22.13 -26.57 -10.64
CA GLY A 43 23.45 -26.00 -10.88
C GLY A 43 23.93 -25.10 -9.75
N SER A 44 25.00 -24.36 -10.01
CA SER A 44 25.70 -23.55 -9.03
C SER A 44 24.86 -22.39 -8.48
N GLY A 45 25.11 -22.02 -7.23
CA GLY A 45 24.40 -20.96 -6.52
C GLY A 45 24.51 -19.62 -7.25
N ASP A 46 25.72 -19.25 -7.69
CA ASP A 46 26.01 -18.01 -8.42
C ASP A 46 25.14 -17.82 -9.68
N ARG A 47 24.95 -18.89 -10.45
CA ARG A 47 24.15 -18.87 -11.68
C ARG A 47 22.65 -18.73 -11.42
N TYR A 48 22.16 -19.29 -10.32
CA TYR A 48 20.73 -19.43 -10.06
C TYR A 48 20.24 -18.68 -8.81
N HIS A 49 21.09 -17.85 -8.20
CA HIS A 49 20.82 -17.15 -6.93
C HIS A 49 19.47 -16.41 -6.96
N ASN A 50 19.26 -15.56 -7.98
CA ASN A 50 18.04 -14.76 -8.10
C ASN A 50 16.78 -15.59 -8.38
N LEU A 51 16.88 -16.88 -8.74
CA LEU A 51 15.69 -17.74 -8.85
C LEU A 51 15.17 -18.22 -7.50
N TYR A 52 15.99 -18.18 -6.45
CA TYR A 52 15.64 -18.74 -5.16
C TYR A 52 14.35 -18.16 -4.56
N PRO A 53 14.11 -16.83 -4.51
CA PRO A 53 12.88 -16.29 -3.94
C PRO A 53 11.62 -16.83 -4.62
N LEU A 54 11.66 -16.97 -5.96
CA LEU A 54 10.55 -17.53 -6.71
C LEU A 54 10.29 -18.98 -6.36
N VAL A 55 11.33 -19.81 -6.40
CA VAL A 55 11.22 -21.25 -6.18
C VAL A 55 10.85 -21.55 -4.72
N HIS A 56 11.39 -20.78 -3.78
CA HIS A 56 11.14 -20.91 -2.35
C HIS A 56 9.66 -20.62 -2.02
N THR A 57 9.15 -19.45 -2.41
CA THR A 57 7.73 -19.09 -2.21
C THR A 57 6.77 -20.02 -2.96
N THR A 58 7.15 -20.52 -4.15
CA THR A 58 6.34 -21.50 -4.90
C THR A 58 6.13 -22.78 -4.09
N SER A 59 7.12 -23.21 -3.30
CA SER A 59 7.02 -24.40 -2.44
C SER A 59 5.84 -24.31 -1.48
N VAL A 60 5.71 -23.16 -0.81
CA VAL A 60 4.64 -22.90 0.16
C VAL A 60 3.32 -22.66 -0.56
N ALA A 61 3.33 -21.92 -1.67
CA ALA A 61 2.11 -21.61 -2.41
C ALA A 61 1.45 -22.86 -3.00
N ASP A 62 2.22 -23.73 -3.67
CA ASP A 62 1.71 -24.96 -4.27
C ASP A 62 1.29 -25.97 -3.18
N GLY A 63 2.08 -26.10 -2.13
CA GLY A 63 1.76 -26.95 -0.99
C GLY A 63 0.48 -26.54 -0.28
N SER A 64 0.33 -25.24 0.01
CA SER A 64 -0.86 -24.66 0.60
C SER A 64 -2.07 -24.80 -0.32
N ALA A 65 -1.92 -24.57 -1.63
CA ALA A 65 -3.03 -24.76 -2.58
C ALA A 65 -3.51 -26.22 -2.67
N ARG A 66 -2.62 -27.19 -2.47
CA ARG A 66 -2.99 -28.62 -2.43
C ARG A 66 -3.67 -29.00 -1.11
N ASP A 67 -3.14 -28.55 0.02
CA ASP A 67 -3.57 -29.01 1.34
C ASP A 67 -4.67 -28.11 1.97
N ARG A 68 -4.83 -26.88 1.46
CA ARG A 68 -5.82 -25.86 1.85
C ARG A 68 -6.45 -25.20 0.60
N PRO A 69 -7.07 -25.97 -0.32
CA PRO A 69 -7.47 -25.49 -1.65
C PRO A 69 -8.47 -24.33 -1.63
N ASP A 70 -9.30 -24.24 -0.59
CA ASP A 70 -10.27 -23.18 -0.44
C ASP A 70 -9.69 -21.93 0.23
N PHE A 71 -8.43 -21.91 0.69
CA PHE A 71 -7.84 -20.78 1.41
C PHE A 71 -6.89 -19.96 0.54
N ARG A 72 -6.94 -18.63 0.63
CA ARG A 72 -6.03 -17.76 -0.12
C ARG A 72 -4.61 -17.87 0.41
N ASN A 73 -3.66 -18.01 -0.50
CA ASN A 73 -2.26 -17.83 -0.17
C ASN A 73 -1.96 -16.37 0.11
N LEU A 74 -1.29 -16.11 1.22
CA LEU A 74 -0.60 -14.86 1.52
C LEU A 74 0.77 -15.23 2.10
N ILE A 75 1.81 -14.75 1.43
CA ILE A 75 3.19 -15.01 1.79
C ILE A 75 3.90 -13.66 1.89
N LEU A 76 4.43 -13.31 3.05
CA LEU A 76 5.35 -12.18 3.18
C LEU A 76 6.75 -12.66 2.82
N SER A 77 7.39 -12.07 1.80
CA SER A 77 8.69 -12.52 1.25
C SER A 77 9.67 -11.34 1.13
N ARG A 78 10.92 -11.53 1.56
CA ARG A 78 11.93 -10.45 1.62
C ARG A 78 12.49 -10.07 0.27
N ALA A 79 12.65 -11.08 -0.57
CA ALA A 79 13.19 -10.99 -1.91
C ALA A 79 12.18 -11.49 -2.92
N ALA A 80 12.40 -11.12 -4.17
CA ALA A 80 11.49 -11.40 -5.27
C ALA A 80 12.25 -11.74 -6.56
N TYR A 81 11.58 -12.48 -7.42
CA TYR A 81 11.96 -12.63 -8.83
C TYR A 81 10.72 -12.56 -9.72
N LEU A 82 10.92 -12.41 -11.03
CA LEU A 82 9.84 -12.34 -11.99
C LEU A 82 8.88 -13.54 -11.84
N GLY A 83 7.58 -13.24 -11.72
CA GLY A 83 6.53 -14.24 -11.59
C GLY A 83 6.18 -14.63 -10.15
N THR A 84 6.87 -14.11 -9.13
CA THR A 84 6.60 -14.44 -7.72
C THR A 84 5.22 -13.98 -7.25
N GLN A 85 4.65 -12.95 -7.88
CA GLN A 85 3.28 -12.46 -7.59
C GLN A 85 2.20 -13.54 -7.75
N ARG A 86 2.42 -14.56 -8.59
CA ARG A 86 1.45 -15.67 -8.76
C ARG A 86 1.29 -16.53 -7.50
N ASN A 87 2.26 -16.46 -6.59
CA ASN A 87 2.31 -17.28 -5.38
C ASN A 87 1.48 -16.71 -4.22
N GLY A 88 0.84 -15.55 -4.41
CA GLY A 88 0.19 -14.79 -3.32
C GLY A 88 1.22 -14.06 -2.44
N ALA A 89 2.38 -13.70 -3.01
CA ALA A 89 3.44 -13.03 -2.29
C ALA A 89 3.21 -11.51 -2.20
N LEU A 90 3.50 -10.96 -1.03
CA LEU A 90 3.68 -9.52 -0.79
C LEU A 90 5.09 -9.27 -0.25
N PHE A 91 5.65 -8.12 -0.58
CA PHE A 91 7.06 -7.83 -0.39
C PHE A 91 7.29 -6.60 0.48
N TRP A 92 8.46 -6.56 1.12
CA TRP A 92 8.94 -5.36 1.80
C TRP A 92 10.39 -5.07 1.47
N SER A 93 10.86 -3.87 1.76
CA SER A 93 12.21 -3.40 1.44
C SER A 93 13.31 -3.82 2.43
N SER A 94 13.07 -4.85 3.25
CA SER A 94 14.05 -5.41 4.20
C SER A 94 14.48 -4.43 5.30
N ASP A 95 15.71 -4.57 5.79
CA ASP A 95 16.18 -4.17 7.11
C ASP A 95 16.71 -2.74 7.10
N ILE A 96 15.87 -1.84 6.61
CA ILE A 96 16.20 -0.44 6.34
C ILE A 96 16.43 0.37 7.63
N GLN A 97 17.25 1.40 7.53
CA GLN A 97 17.56 2.31 8.63
C GLN A 97 16.34 3.18 9.02
N SER A 98 16.20 3.49 10.32
CA SER A 98 15.22 4.45 10.83
C SER A 98 15.67 5.90 10.62
N THR A 99 15.74 6.35 9.36
CA THR A 99 16.21 7.69 8.99
C THR A 99 15.34 8.34 7.91
N TRP A 100 15.39 9.67 7.81
CA TRP A 100 14.74 10.42 6.73
C TRP A 100 15.25 10.06 5.33
N GLU A 101 16.56 9.78 5.21
CA GLU A 101 17.15 9.31 3.96
C GLU A 101 16.54 7.97 3.54
N ALA A 102 16.38 7.04 4.49
CA ALA A 102 15.75 5.75 4.20
C ALA A 102 14.30 5.94 3.78
N LEU A 103 13.50 6.76 4.47
CA LEU A 103 12.13 7.11 4.08
C LEU A 103 12.08 7.68 2.65
N ARG A 104 12.93 8.66 2.35
CA ARG A 104 13.01 9.28 1.02
C ARG A 104 13.27 8.25 -0.08
N ARG A 105 14.15 7.28 0.17
CA ARG A 105 14.48 6.21 -0.78
C ARG A 105 13.36 5.17 -0.93
N GLN A 106 12.44 5.04 0.02
CA GLN A 106 11.33 4.10 -0.09
C GLN A 106 10.37 4.46 -1.21
N VAL A 107 10.13 5.75 -1.45
CA VAL A 107 9.21 6.19 -2.51
C VAL A 107 9.66 5.67 -3.88
N PRO A 108 10.87 5.99 -4.39
CA PRO A 108 11.32 5.46 -5.68
C PRO A 108 11.56 3.95 -5.66
N ALA A 109 11.94 3.35 -4.53
CA ALA A 109 12.08 1.89 -4.41
C ALA A 109 10.75 1.16 -4.64
N GLY A 110 9.66 1.63 -4.00
CA GLY A 110 8.33 1.07 -4.18
C GLY A 110 7.81 1.27 -5.60
N LEU A 111 8.03 2.44 -6.19
CA LEU A 111 7.62 2.74 -7.58
C LEU A 111 8.35 1.87 -8.59
N GLY A 112 9.67 1.71 -8.42
CA GLY A 112 10.46 0.80 -9.24
C GLY A 112 9.98 -0.64 -9.10
N PHE A 113 9.75 -1.09 -7.86
CA PHE A 113 9.27 -2.44 -7.58
C PHE A 113 7.91 -2.73 -8.24
N THR A 114 6.91 -1.87 -8.04
CA THR A 114 5.57 -2.12 -8.62
C THR A 114 5.55 -2.00 -10.13
N ALA A 115 6.41 -1.16 -10.72
CA ALA A 115 6.59 -1.06 -12.17
C ALA A 115 7.12 -2.37 -12.81
N THR A 116 7.76 -3.26 -12.02
CA THR A 116 8.18 -4.59 -12.51
C THR A 116 7.04 -5.62 -12.62
N GLY A 117 5.79 -5.24 -12.29
CA GLY A 117 4.62 -6.13 -12.34
C GLY A 117 4.31 -6.85 -11.03
N MET A 118 4.98 -6.47 -9.93
CA MET A 118 4.72 -6.99 -8.59
C MET A 118 3.97 -5.96 -7.75
N ALA A 119 2.65 -6.10 -7.66
CA ALA A 119 1.77 -5.04 -7.17
C ALA A 119 1.71 -4.85 -5.65
N TYR A 120 2.08 -5.85 -4.86
CA TYR A 120 1.96 -5.81 -3.39
C TYR A 120 3.32 -5.59 -2.74
N TRP A 121 3.55 -4.36 -2.30
CA TRP A 121 4.80 -3.92 -1.69
C TRP A 121 4.53 -2.91 -0.57
N SER A 122 5.45 -2.83 0.40
CA SER A 122 5.58 -1.70 1.31
C SER A 122 6.98 -1.65 1.92
N SER A 123 7.16 -0.84 2.96
CA SER A 123 8.38 -0.77 3.76
C SER A 123 8.02 -0.91 5.24
N ASP A 124 8.99 -1.30 6.06
CA ASP A 124 8.80 -1.30 7.51
C ASP A 124 8.62 0.15 7.99
N THR A 125 7.41 0.49 8.45
CA THR A 125 7.10 1.87 8.86
C THR A 125 8.06 2.32 9.97
N GLY A 126 8.76 3.44 9.74
CA GLY A 126 9.77 3.97 10.66
C GLY A 126 11.15 3.32 10.53
N GLY A 127 11.33 2.36 9.61
CA GLY A 127 12.54 1.57 9.46
C GLY A 127 12.56 0.31 10.32
N TRP A 128 13.44 -0.63 9.95
CA TRP A 128 13.63 -1.89 10.67
C TRP A 128 14.64 -1.75 11.81
N GLN A 129 15.79 -1.11 11.56
CA GLN A 129 16.88 -1.00 12.53
C GLN A 129 16.42 -0.27 13.79
N TYR A 130 17.03 -0.54 14.95
CA TYR A 130 16.67 0.15 16.18
C TYR A 130 16.76 1.69 16.01
N PRO A 131 15.70 2.45 16.32
CA PRO A 131 15.69 3.89 16.06
C PRO A 131 16.69 4.66 16.92
N ASN A 132 17.85 4.94 16.34
CA ASN A 132 18.93 5.71 16.94
C ASN A 132 19.53 6.65 15.89
N GLY A 133 18.87 7.79 15.69
CA GLY A 133 19.27 8.80 14.71
C GLY A 133 19.94 10.02 15.34
N PRO A 134 20.40 10.96 14.48
CA PRO A 134 21.02 12.19 14.92
C PRO A 134 20.04 13.11 15.63
N LYS A 135 20.55 14.19 16.22
CA LYS A 135 19.71 15.29 16.71
C LYS A 135 18.94 15.93 15.54
N ALA A 136 17.72 16.38 15.83
CA ALA A 136 16.90 17.14 14.89
C ALA A 136 17.65 18.38 14.37
N LEU A 137 17.52 18.67 13.07
CA LEU A 137 18.12 19.86 12.45
C LEU A 137 17.16 21.05 12.45
N ASN A 138 15.86 20.77 12.37
CA ASN A 138 14.75 21.70 12.45
C ASN A 138 13.93 21.44 13.73
N PRO A 139 13.10 22.40 14.18
CA PRO A 139 12.17 22.18 15.28
C PRO A 139 11.33 20.92 15.05
N VAL A 140 11.26 20.05 16.06
CA VAL A 140 10.41 18.85 16.02
C VAL A 140 8.94 19.24 15.94
N LEU A 141 8.18 18.58 15.06
CA LEU A 141 6.74 18.85 14.90
C LEU A 141 5.87 18.09 15.92
N LEU A 142 6.43 17.07 16.57
CA LEU A 142 5.75 16.26 17.58
C LEU A 142 6.60 16.21 18.85
N ASP A 143 5.97 16.47 19.98
CA ASP A 143 6.58 16.26 21.29
C ASP A 143 6.83 14.75 21.50
N PRO A 144 8.09 14.31 21.75
CA PRO A 144 8.40 12.90 21.98
C PRO A 144 7.93 12.38 23.35
N ALA A 145 7.28 13.20 24.19
CA ALA A 145 6.74 12.77 25.46
C ALA A 145 5.87 11.50 25.32
N GLY A 146 6.22 10.48 26.10
CA GLY A 146 5.56 9.18 26.11
C GLY A 146 6.00 8.22 25.00
N ALA A 147 6.89 8.62 24.07
CA ALA A 147 7.44 7.71 23.08
C ALA A 147 8.42 6.73 23.75
N THR A 148 8.21 5.43 23.52
CA THR A 148 8.99 4.34 24.11
C THR A 148 9.67 3.45 23.06
N ALA A 149 9.23 3.53 21.80
CA ALA A 149 9.73 2.69 20.71
C ALA A 149 10.95 3.28 19.96
N MET A 150 11.87 3.94 20.68
CA MET A 150 13.03 4.65 20.14
C MET A 150 14.12 4.89 21.18
N GLN A 151 15.32 5.24 20.75
CA GLN A 151 16.34 5.77 21.65
C GLN A 151 15.89 7.13 22.23
N PRO A 152 15.99 7.36 23.55
CA PRO A 152 15.55 8.61 24.17
C PRO A 152 16.18 9.88 23.59
N SER A 153 17.40 9.80 23.06
CA SER A 153 18.07 10.93 22.43
C SER A 153 17.56 11.27 21.02
N TYR A 154 16.75 10.40 20.41
CA TYR A 154 16.27 10.58 19.04
C TYR A 154 14.90 11.28 18.99
N ALA A 155 14.81 12.48 19.58
CA ALA A 155 13.57 13.24 19.79
C ALA A 155 12.69 13.48 18.53
N ASP A 156 13.27 13.38 17.33
CA ASP A 156 12.62 13.56 16.04
C ASP A 156 11.90 12.30 15.52
N TYR A 157 12.20 11.13 16.07
CA TYR A 157 11.66 9.86 15.57
C TYR A 157 10.12 9.79 15.51
N PRO A 158 9.34 10.36 16.45
CA PRO A 158 7.87 10.40 16.32
C PRO A 158 7.41 11.10 15.04
N GLU A 159 8.09 12.15 14.61
CA GLU A 159 7.81 12.85 13.35
C GLU A 159 8.15 11.96 12.15
N LEU A 160 9.36 11.39 12.12
CA LEU A 160 9.78 10.45 11.08
C LEU A 160 8.78 9.30 10.94
N PHE A 161 8.43 8.66 12.06
CA PHE A 161 7.48 7.56 12.11
C PHE A 161 6.10 7.98 11.58
N THR A 162 5.61 9.15 12.00
CA THR A 162 4.31 9.68 11.57
C THR A 162 4.27 9.97 10.07
N ARG A 163 5.32 10.59 9.51
CA ARG A 163 5.44 10.83 8.06
C ARG A 163 5.53 9.52 7.28
N TRP A 164 6.28 8.55 7.79
CA TRP A 164 6.38 7.22 7.18
C TRP A 164 5.05 6.46 7.23
N PHE A 165 4.31 6.54 8.33
CA PHE A 165 3.00 5.91 8.48
C PHE A 165 1.96 6.56 7.54
N ALA A 166 1.99 7.88 7.41
CA ALA A 166 1.18 8.61 6.43
C ALA A 166 1.48 8.14 5.00
N TYR A 167 2.76 8.01 4.63
CA TYR A 167 3.18 7.44 3.34
C TYR A 167 2.69 6.00 3.15
N ASN A 168 2.98 5.10 4.10
CA ASN A 168 2.62 3.68 3.99
C ASN A 168 1.11 3.45 3.99
N SER A 169 0.31 4.38 4.54
CA SER A 169 -1.16 4.37 4.43
C SER A 169 -1.64 4.47 2.97
N PHE A 170 -0.79 4.90 2.04
CA PHE A 170 -1.04 4.94 0.60
C PHE A 170 -0.11 4.02 -0.20
N THR A 171 0.47 3.00 0.44
CA THR A 171 1.16 1.89 -0.24
C THR A 171 0.24 0.66 -0.34
N PRO A 172 0.56 -0.34 -1.19
CA PRO A 172 -0.27 -1.53 -1.34
C PRO A 172 -0.57 -2.28 -0.04
N THR A 173 0.41 -2.36 0.87
CA THR A 173 0.24 -2.96 2.21
C THR A 173 0.66 -1.97 3.28
N LEU A 174 0.00 -1.95 4.45
CA LEU A 174 0.40 -1.12 5.59
C LEU A 174 0.90 -2.03 6.71
N ARG A 175 2.17 -1.88 7.12
CA ARG A 175 2.79 -2.70 8.16
C ARG A 175 3.72 -1.88 9.05
N ILE A 176 3.67 -2.17 10.35
CA ILE A 176 4.63 -1.67 11.35
C ILE A 176 5.47 -2.86 11.80
N HIS A 177 6.79 -2.78 11.62
CA HIS A 177 7.74 -3.80 12.06
C HIS A 177 9.16 -3.21 12.20
N GLY A 178 10.00 -3.83 13.03
CA GLY A 178 11.41 -3.51 13.22
C GLY A 178 11.93 -4.00 14.57
N GLN A 179 13.20 -3.73 14.87
CA GLN A 179 13.91 -4.09 16.12
C GLN A 179 13.43 -3.34 17.36
N ARG A 180 12.60 -2.31 17.20
CA ARG A 180 12.01 -1.56 18.32
C ARG A 180 11.10 -2.45 19.17
N PRO A 181 11.00 -2.20 20.48
CA PRO A 181 10.25 -3.06 21.40
C PRO A 181 8.73 -2.95 21.27
N GLY A 182 8.21 -1.89 20.65
CA GLY A 182 6.78 -1.62 20.52
C GLY A 182 6.37 -1.34 19.07
N THR A 183 5.22 -1.87 18.68
CA THR A 183 4.62 -1.67 17.35
C THR A 183 3.24 -1.04 17.39
N ALA A 184 2.72 -0.72 18.58
CA ALA A 184 1.41 -0.09 18.72
C ALA A 184 1.50 1.43 18.52
N LEU A 185 0.41 2.06 18.09
CA LEU A 185 0.44 3.49 17.73
C LEU A 185 0.75 4.42 18.90
N TRP A 186 0.39 4.01 20.13
CA TRP A 186 0.68 4.78 21.34
C TRP A 186 2.15 4.71 21.79
N ASP A 187 2.94 3.75 21.28
CA ASP A 187 4.35 3.61 21.63
C ASP A 187 5.24 4.72 21.03
N TYR A 188 4.68 5.55 20.15
CA TYR A 188 5.37 6.65 19.47
C TYR A 188 5.08 8.03 20.08
N GLY A 189 4.42 8.08 21.24
CA GLY A 189 4.20 9.29 22.03
C GLY A 189 2.81 9.90 21.87
N ALA A 190 2.41 10.66 22.90
CA ALA A 190 1.06 11.19 23.04
C ALA A 190 0.68 12.19 21.93
N ALA A 191 1.66 12.91 21.38
CA ALA A 191 1.43 13.82 20.26
C ALA A 191 1.25 13.06 18.91
N ALA A 192 1.94 11.94 18.72
CA ALA A 192 1.90 11.16 17.48
C ALA A 192 0.63 10.30 17.38
N GLU A 193 0.19 9.68 18.48
CA GLU A 193 -0.94 8.75 18.52
C GLU A 193 -2.21 9.25 17.78
N PRO A 194 -2.76 10.46 18.04
CA PRO A 194 -3.97 10.92 17.36
C PRO A 194 -3.77 11.11 15.85
N VAL A 195 -2.56 11.49 15.42
CA VAL A 195 -2.21 11.64 13.99
C VAL A 195 -2.12 10.28 13.31
N LEU A 196 -1.44 9.33 13.94
CA LEU A 196 -1.35 7.94 13.46
C LEU A 196 -2.75 7.31 13.36
N ALA A 197 -3.59 7.51 14.38
CA ALA A 197 -4.97 7.04 14.38
C ALA A 197 -5.81 7.68 13.25
N LYS A 198 -5.59 8.96 12.93
CA LYS A 198 -6.25 9.64 11.81
C LYS A 198 -5.92 8.96 10.47
N PHE A 199 -4.64 8.66 10.21
CA PHE A 199 -4.23 7.96 8.98
C PHE A 199 -4.72 6.51 8.94
N LEU A 200 -4.72 5.80 10.08
CA LEU A 200 -5.27 4.45 10.16
C LEU A 200 -6.77 4.43 9.84
N LYS A 201 -7.53 5.34 10.44
CA LYS A 201 -8.97 5.50 10.14
C LYS A 201 -9.21 5.86 8.67
N LEU A 202 -8.37 6.72 8.08
CA LEU A 202 -8.44 7.04 6.65
C LEU A 202 -8.20 5.80 5.78
N ARG A 203 -7.15 5.00 6.08
CA ARG A 203 -6.88 3.73 5.39
C ARG A 203 -8.10 2.81 5.44
N TYR A 204 -8.71 2.66 6.61
CA TYR A 204 -9.89 1.81 6.80
C TYR A 204 -11.13 2.33 6.05
N SER A 205 -11.35 3.64 6.02
CA SER A 205 -12.39 4.25 5.18
C SER A 205 -12.14 4.06 3.69
N LEU A 206 -10.90 3.85 3.26
CA LEU A 206 -10.54 3.59 1.86
C LEU A 206 -10.53 2.10 1.50
N ILE A 207 -10.82 1.17 2.41
CA ILE A 207 -10.85 -0.26 2.11
C ILE A 207 -11.76 -0.62 0.92
N PRO A 208 -12.97 -0.05 0.74
CA PRO A 208 -13.79 -0.37 -0.43
C PRO A 208 -13.11 0.00 -1.76
N TYR A 209 -12.35 1.10 -1.76
CA TYR A 209 -11.54 1.52 -2.90
C TYR A 209 -10.33 0.59 -3.08
N ILE A 210 -9.52 0.40 -2.03
CA ILE A 210 -8.28 -0.39 -2.06
C ILE A 210 -8.54 -1.85 -2.41
N TYR A 211 -9.59 -2.44 -1.85
CA TYR A 211 -9.95 -3.84 -2.11
C TYR A 211 -10.39 -4.06 -3.56
N SER A 212 -11.12 -3.09 -4.13
CA SER A 212 -11.47 -3.09 -5.56
C SER A 212 -10.25 -2.95 -6.46
N LEU A 213 -9.22 -2.21 -6.03
CA LEU A 213 -7.93 -2.15 -6.74
C LEU A 213 -7.18 -3.48 -6.68
N GLY A 214 -7.26 -4.20 -5.56
CA GLY A 214 -6.74 -5.56 -5.42
C GLY A 214 -7.38 -6.52 -6.43
N HIS A 215 -8.70 -6.46 -6.58
CA HIS A 215 -9.40 -7.23 -7.61
C HIS A 215 -9.00 -6.81 -9.03
N THR A 216 -8.87 -5.50 -9.29
CA THR A 216 -8.39 -4.99 -10.59
C THR A 216 -6.98 -5.51 -10.91
N THR A 217 -6.11 -5.57 -9.90
CA THR A 217 -4.75 -6.12 -10.00
C THR A 217 -4.81 -7.60 -10.38
N TYR A 218 -5.67 -8.38 -9.74
CA TYR A 218 -5.87 -9.79 -10.08
C TYR A 218 -6.33 -9.97 -11.54
N GLN A 219 -7.25 -9.13 -12.02
CA GLN A 219 -7.81 -9.23 -13.38
C GLN A 219 -6.84 -8.78 -14.48
N THR A 220 -5.97 -7.82 -14.20
CA THR A 220 -5.20 -7.11 -15.24
C THR A 220 -3.69 -7.18 -15.08
N GLY A 221 -3.20 -7.58 -13.90
CA GLY A 221 -1.79 -7.48 -13.51
C GLY A 221 -1.31 -6.06 -13.21
N ALA A 222 -2.14 -5.02 -13.41
CA ALA A 222 -1.73 -3.64 -13.19
C ALA A 222 -1.60 -3.32 -11.69
N PRO A 223 -0.48 -2.71 -11.25
CA PRO A 223 -0.32 -2.30 -9.86
C PRO A 223 -1.17 -1.06 -9.56
N PHE A 224 -1.41 -0.83 -8.27
CA PHE A 224 -2.14 0.35 -7.79
C PHE A 224 -1.31 1.29 -6.90
N MET A 225 -0.01 1.06 -6.75
CA MET A 225 0.96 2.12 -6.47
C MET A 225 1.78 2.29 -7.75
N ARG A 226 1.69 3.45 -8.38
CA ARG A 226 2.03 3.63 -9.80
C ARG A 226 2.86 4.88 -9.96
N ALA A 227 4.04 4.74 -10.57
CA ALA A 227 4.83 5.89 -10.99
C ALA A 227 4.00 6.76 -11.96
N LEU A 228 4.18 8.07 -11.90
CA LEU A 228 3.34 9.01 -12.66
C LEU A 228 3.40 8.77 -14.18
N PHE A 229 4.53 8.31 -14.73
CA PHE A 229 4.64 7.96 -16.16
C PHE A 229 3.67 6.86 -16.60
N MET A 230 3.16 6.02 -15.68
CA MET A 230 2.20 4.96 -16.02
C MET A 230 0.81 5.51 -16.36
N ASP A 231 0.44 6.66 -15.79
CA ASP A 231 -0.88 7.29 -15.97
C ASP A 231 -0.83 8.57 -16.81
N PHE A 232 0.37 9.14 -16.97
CA PHE A 232 0.65 10.36 -17.73
C PHE A 232 1.86 10.19 -18.67
N PRO A 233 1.89 9.17 -19.56
CA PRO A 233 3.07 8.85 -20.38
C PRO A 233 3.46 9.95 -21.38
N ASN A 234 2.54 10.87 -21.67
CA ASN A 234 2.77 11.99 -22.60
C ASN A 234 3.26 13.26 -21.89
N ASP A 235 3.40 13.25 -20.56
CA ASP A 235 3.95 14.37 -19.79
C ASP A 235 5.46 14.13 -19.54
N PRO A 236 6.37 14.82 -20.24
CA PRO A 236 7.80 14.58 -20.07
C PRO A 236 8.32 14.93 -18.67
N LYS A 237 7.59 15.75 -17.89
CA LYS A 237 8.02 16.13 -16.53
C LYS A 237 7.93 14.98 -15.54
N VAL A 238 7.13 13.94 -15.83
CA VAL A 238 6.91 12.83 -14.90
C VAL A 238 7.72 11.58 -15.22
N ALA A 239 8.58 11.65 -16.26
CA ALA A 239 9.29 10.49 -16.79
C ALA A 239 10.25 9.85 -15.75
N ASP A 240 10.84 10.66 -14.89
CA ASP A 240 11.84 10.27 -13.88
C ASP A 240 11.47 10.71 -12.45
N MET A 241 10.25 11.20 -12.23
CA MET A 241 9.77 11.59 -10.90
C MET A 241 9.66 10.38 -9.97
N GLY A 242 10.26 10.51 -8.78
CA GLY A 242 10.34 9.44 -7.79
C GLY A 242 9.76 9.79 -6.42
N ASP A 243 9.18 10.98 -6.26
CA ASP A 243 8.72 11.52 -4.97
C ASP A 243 7.21 11.86 -4.93
N GLU A 244 6.51 11.55 -6.02
CA GLU A 244 5.06 11.67 -6.19
C GLU A 244 4.56 10.46 -7.01
N TYR A 245 3.35 9.98 -6.73
CA TYR A 245 2.82 8.79 -7.40
C TYR A 245 1.30 8.71 -7.38
N MET A 246 0.75 7.87 -8.27
CA MET A 246 -0.66 7.52 -8.26
C MET A 246 -0.94 6.32 -7.34
N PHE A 247 -1.91 6.46 -6.44
CA PHE A 247 -2.48 5.36 -5.66
C PHE A 247 -3.86 4.97 -6.21
N GLY A 248 -3.86 3.97 -7.07
CA GLY A 248 -4.93 3.65 -8.01
C GLY A 248 -5.18 4.81 -8.99
N PRO A 249 -6.32 4.83 -9.69
CA PRO A 249 -6.61 5.87 -10.67
C PRO A 249 -6.99 7.23 -10.07
N ALA A 250 -7.31 7.29 -8.77
CA ALA A 250 -7.88 8.47 -8.14
C ALA A 250 -6.85 9.39 -7.48
N PHE A 251 -5.94 8.85 -6.67
CA PHE A 251 -5.11 9.66 -5.77
C PHE A 251 -3.73 9.94 -6.35
N LEU A 252 -3.30 11.19 -6.40
CA LEU A 252 -1.89 11.58 -6.45
C LEU A 252 -1.41 11.84 -5.02
N VAL A 253 -0.35 11.15 -4.62
CA VAL A 253 0.23 11.18 -3.27
C VAL A 253 1.63 11.79 -3.35
N ALA A 254 1.91 12.78 -2.51
CA ALA A 254 3.23 13.43 -2.44
C ALA A 254 3.75 13.43 -0.99
N PRO A 255 4.45 12.37 -0.54
CA PRO A 255 4.90 12.20 0.84
C PRO A 255 5.87 13.27 1.32
N VAL A 256 5.81 13.68 2.59
CA VAL A 256 6.88 14.48 3.21
C VAL A 256 7.98 13.55 3.69
N THR A 257 9.19 13.69 3.14
CA THR A 257 10.34 12.82 3.44
C THR A 257 11.54 13.61 3.99
N GLU A 258 11.26 14.75 4.60
CA GLU A 258 12.25 15.65 5.21
C GLU A 258 11.78 16.14 6.58
N GLN A 259 12.75 16.32 7.46
CA GLN A 259 12.53 16.66 8.87
C GLN A 259 12.07 18.10 9.07
N GLY A 260 11.04 18.32 9.87
CA GLY A 260 10.50 19.63 10.24
C GLY A 260 9.72 20.34 9.14
N VAL A 261 9.51 19.68 7.99
CA VAL A 261 8.88 20.30 6.82
C VAL A 261 7.35 20.32 6.97
N THR A 262 6.76 21.50 6.77
CA THR A 262 5.30 21.75 6.88
C THR A 262 4.65 22.21 5.56
N SER A 263 5.42 22.27 4.47
CA SER A 263 4.93 22.49 3.11
C SER A 263 5.91 21.89 2.10
N ARG A 264 5.43 21.50 0.92
CA ARG A 264 6.31 21.05 -0.17
C ARG A 264 5.75 21.45 -1.53
N LYS A 265 6.66 21.55 -2.50
CA LYS A 265 6.27 21.63 -3.91
C LYS A 265 5.64 20.30 -4.35
N VAL A 266 4.54 20.39 -5.09
CA VAL A 266 3.86 19.26 -5.72
C VAL A 266 3.60 19.59 -7.18
N TYR A 267 3.98 18.71 -8.09
CA TYR A 267 3.63 18.82 -9.50
C TYR A 267 2.29 18.15 -9.77
N LEU A 268 1.37 18.87 -10.40
CA LEU A 268 0.10 18.32 -10.86
C LEU A 268 0.25 17.98 -12.35
N PRO A 269 0.24 16.70 -12.76
CA PRO A 269 0.43 16.32 -14.17
C PRO A 269 -0.56 16.96 -15.13
N VAL A 270 -0.13 17.19 -16.38
CA VAL A 270 -1.03 17.68 -17.45
C VAL A 270 -2.10 16.63 -17.80
N GLY A 271 -3.17 17.07 -18.47
CA GLY A 271 -4.22 16.16 -18.96
C GLY A 271 -5.24 15.73 -17.89
N ALA A 272 -5.21 16.37 -16.71
CA ALA A 272 -6.27 16.27 -15.71
C ALA A 272 -6.33 17.53 -14.86
N ASP A 273 -7.53 17.83 -14.35
CA ASP A 273 -7.68 18.69 -13.17
C ASP A 273 -7.55 17.85 -11.90
N TRP A 274 -7.29 18.52 -10.78
CA TRP A 274 -7.01 17.90 -9.50
C TRP A 274 -7.79 18.58 -8.38
N TYR A 275 -8.23 17.82 -7.39
CA TYR A 275 -8.88 18.32 -6.19
C TYR A 275 -7.99 18.01 -4.99
N ASP A 276 -7.64 19.01 -4.19
CA ASP A 276 -7.05 18.76 -2.87
C ASP A 276 -8.04 17.95 -2.04
N PHE A 277 -7.61 16.77 -1.54
CA PHE A 277 -8.47 15.85 -0.79
C PHE A 277 -8.98 16.45 0.53
N TRP A 278 -8.20 17.33 1.15
CA TRP A 278 -8.48 17.90 2.47
C TRP A 278 -9.36 19.14 2.37
N THR A 279 -9.09 20.00 1.39
CA THR A 279 -9.76 21.30 1.25
C THR A 279 -10.86 21.31 0.20
N GLU A 280 -10.91 20.30 -0.67
CA GLU A 280 -11.77 20.22 -1.85
C GLU A 280 -11.52 21.34 -2.88
N LYS A 281 -10.42 22.08 -2.75
CA LYS A 281 -10.02 23.11 -3.71
C LYS A 281 -9.61 22.47 -5.03
N LYS A 282 -10.08 23.03 -6.14
CA LYS A 282 -9.75 22.55 -7.50
C LYS A 282 -8.51 23.26 -8.05
N TYR A 283 -7.68 22.51 -8.76
CA TYR A 283 -6.48 22.96 -9.46
C TYR A 283 -6.47 22.41 -10.89
N THR A 284 -5.95 23.20 -11.82
CA THR A 284 -5.65 22.74 -13.18
C THR A 284 -4.32 22.00 -13.21
N GLY A 285 -4.18 20.93 -13.98
CA GLY A 285 -2.90 20.24 -14.16
C GLY A 285 -1.86 21.08 -14.93
N GLY A 286 -0.64 20.56 -15.05
CA GLY A 286 0.49 21.18 -15.74
C GLY A 286 1.30 22.19 -14.92
N GLN A 287 1.04 22.30 -13.62
CA GLN A 287 1.67 23.28 -12.73
C GLN A 287 2.30 22.64 -11.51
N THR A 288 3.34 23.29 -10.97
CA THR A 288 3.89 22.98 -9.66
C THR A 288 3.35 23.99 -8.66
N ILE A 289 2.73 23.52 -7.59
CA ILE A 289 2.15 24.34 -6.53
C ILE A 289 2.91 24.12 -5.22
N ASP A 290 2.89 25.13 -4.35
CA ASP A 290 3.34 24.98 -2.96
C ASP A 290 2.15 24.54 -2.10
N VAL A 291 2.28 23.41 -1.43
CA VAL A 291 1.18 22.73 -0.73
C VAL A 291 1.49 22.63 0.74
N ALA A 292 0.53 23.05 1.57
CA ALA A 292 0.61 22.86 3.00
C ALA A 292 0.67 21.35 3.33
N ALA A 293 1.61 20.98 4.18
CA ALA A 293 1.83 19.63 4.64
C ALA A 293 1.99 19.62 6.17
N PRO A 294 0.99 20.07 6.95
CA PRO A 294 1.06 19.97 8.41
C PRO A 294 1.23 18.51 8.84
N ILE A 295 1.68 18.27 10.07
CA ILE A 295 2.03 16.91 10.54
C ILE A 295 0.88 15.90 10.41
N ASP A 296 -0.36 16.37 10.48
CA ASP A 296 -1.57 15.56 10.41
C ASP A 296 -2.14 15.39 8.99
N GLN A 297 -1.42 15.85 7.96
CA GLN A 297 -1.82 15.71 6.55
C GLN A 297 -0.62 15.32 5.68
N ILE A 298 -0.91 14.52 4.66
CA ILE A 298 0.00 14.27 3.53
C ILE A 298 -0.59 15.00 2.33
N PRO A 299 0.19 15.76 1.55
CA PRO A 299 -0.27 16.30 0.27
C PRO A 299 -0.89 15.21 -0.60
N LEU A 300 -2.19 15.34 -0.83
CA LEU A 300 -3.03 14.29 -1.42
C LEU A 300 -4.07 14.95 -2.33
N PHE A 301 -4.03 14.59 -3.60
CA PHE A 301 -4.91 15.14 -4.62
C PHE A 301 -5.75 14.03 -5.26
N VAL A 302 -6.98 14.34 -5.61
CA VAL A 302 -7.88 13.44 -6.33
C VAL A 302 -8.04 13.93 -7.75
N ARG A 303 -7.75 13.06 -8.72
CA ARG A 303 -7.91 13.33 -10.14
C ARG A 303 -9.38 13.62 -10.46
N ALA A 304 -9.65 14.68 -11.22
CA ALA A 304 -10.99 14.97 -11.73
C ALA A 304 -11.53 13.80 -12.57
N GLY A 305 -12.83 13.54 -12.44
CA GLY A 305 -13.48 12.33 -12.96
C GLY A 305 -13.16 11.08 -12.16
N SER A 306 -13.09 11.18 -10.84
CA SER A 306 -12.92 10.02 -9.93
C SER A 306 -14.21 9.70 -9.17
N ILE A 307 -14.51 8.41 -9.06
CA ILE A 307 -15.55 7.86 -8.19
C ILE A 307 -14.84 7.17 -7.02
N LEU A 308 -15.05 7.67 -5.81
CA LEU A 308 -14.34 7.22 -4.62
C LEU A 308 -15.33 6.68 -3.57
N PRO A 309 -15.47 5.35 -3.43
CA PRO A 309 -16.27 4.76 -2.36
C PRO A 309 -15.54 4.91 -1.01
N ILE A 310 -16.24 5.48 -0.03
CA ILE A 310 -15.76 5.68 1.34
C ILE A 310 -16.56 4.76 2.27
N GLY A 311 -15.87 3.87 2.97
CA GLY A 311 -16.43 2.97 3.96
C GLY A 311 -16.61 3.62 5.34
N VAL A 312 -17.60 3.13 6.08
CA VAL A 312 -17.75 3.45 7.51
C VAL A 312 -16.58 2.88 8.31
N GLN A 313 -16.29 3.44 9.48
CA GLN A 313 -15.25 2.91 10.35
C GLN A 313 -15.61 1.51 10.86
N VAL A 314 -14.65 0.58 10.78
CA VAL A 314 -14.76 -0.80 11.28
C VAL A 314 -13.46 -1.16 12.02
N PRO A 315 -13.52 -2.05 13.03
CA PRO A 315 -12.34 -2.40 13.82
C PRO A 315 -11.35 -3.30 13.07
N SER A 316 -11.81 -4.06 12.06
CA SER A 316 -10.99 -4.91 11.21
C SER A 316 -11.70 -5.22 9.90
N THR A 317 -10.96 -5.69 8.89
CA THR A 317 -11.52 -6.13 7.59
C THR A 317 -12.33 -7.43 7.68
N ALA A 318 -12.31 -8.14 8.82
CA ALA A 318 -13.21 -9.26 9.08
C ALA A 318 -14.67 -8.80 9.34
N THR A 319 -14.86 -7.51 9.67
CA THR A 319 -16.19 -6.92 9.82
C THR A 319 -16.68 -6.43 8.46
N ARG A 320 -17.85 -6.89 8.03
CA ARG A 320 -18.47 -6.39 6.80
C ARG A 320 -18.69 -4.89 6.88
N GLN A 321 -18.16 -4.16 5.89
CA GLN A 321 -18.15 -2.71 5.88
C GLN A 321 -19.21 -2.15 4.92
N SER A 322 -20.11 -1.32 5.44
CA SER A 322 -21.00 -0.50 4.61
C SER A 322 -20.28 0.74 4.07
N LEU A 323 -20.80 1.32 3.00
CA LEU A 323 -20.36 2.62 2.53
C LEU A 323 -20.98 3.74 3.36
N GLU A 324 -20.15 4.69 3.76
CA GLU A 324 -20.56 5.98 4.31
C GLU A 324 -20.99 6.92 3.17
N SER A 325 -20.20 6.97 2.10
CA SER A 325 -20.49 7.79 0.92
C SER A 325 -19.80 7.27 -0.33
N ILE A 326 -20.26 7.72 -1.49
CA ILE A 326 -19.57 7.62 -2.78
C ILE A 326 -19.26 9.05 -3.20
N ARG A 327 -18.00 9.46 -3.01
CA ARG A 327 -17.53 10.80 -3.36
C ARG A 327 -17.28 10.87 -4.86
N ILE A 328 -17.86 11.86 -5.52
CA ILE A 328 -17.66 12.12 -6.94
C ILE A 328 -16.84 13.40 -7.08
N TYR A 329 -15.69 13.27 -7.74
CA TYR A 329 -14.86 14.41 -8.14
C TYR A 329 -15.16 14.67 -9.62
N PRO A 330 -15.98 15.68 -9.95
CA PRO A 330 -16.46 15.90 -11.31
C PRO A 330 -15.34 16.35 -12.26
N GLY A 331 -15.65 16.46 -13.56
CA GLY A 331 -14.76 16.98 -14.60
C GLY A 331 -14.65 16.10 -15.85
N ARG A 332 -15.15 14.85 -15.79
CA ARG A 332 -15.36 13.99 -16.96
C ARG A 332 -16.22 12.78 -16.61
N ASN A 333 -16.83 12.19 -17.63
CA ASN A 333 -17.44 10.87 -17.52
C ASN A 333 -16.41 9.84 -17.07
N THR A 334 -16.81 8.96 -16.17
CA THR A 334 -15.89 7.98 -15.59
C THR A 334 -16.64 6.75 -15.08
N SER A 335 -15.88 5.69 -14.82
CA SER A 335 -16.41 4.47 -14.22
C SER A 335 -15.44 3.86 -13.22
N PHE A 336 -16.01 3.22 -12.20
CA PHE A 336 -15.25 2.49 -11.18
C PHE A 336 -15.97 1.17 -10.86
N SER A 337 -15.24 0.05 -10.84
CA SER A 337 -15.80 -1.25 -10.45
C SER A 337 -15.62 -1.44 -8.96
N LEU A 338 -16.70 -1.32 -8.19
CA LEU A 338 -16.71 -1.66 -6.77
C LEU A 338 -16.84 -3.18 -6.63
N TYR A 339 -15.92 -3.80 -5.90
CA TYR A 339 -15.84 -5.24 -5.71
C TYR A 339 -15.78 -5.61 -4.21
N ASP A 340 -16.44 -6.71 -3.84
CA ASP A 340 -16.39 -7.30 -2.50
C ASP A 340 -16.57 -8.83 -2.59
N ASP A 341 -15.94 -9.57 -1.68
CA ASP A 341 -16.09 -11.01 -1.51
C ASP A 341 -15.79 -11.41 -0.05
N ASP A 342 -15.52 -12.69 0.25
CA ASP A 342 -15.26 -13.15 1.63
C ASP A 342 -13.88 -12.77 2.21
N GLY A 343 -12.98 -12.16 1.43
CA GLY A 343 -11.66 -11.72 1.87
C GLY A 343 -10.63 -12.83 2.12
N THR A 344 -11.03 -14.10 2.17
CA THR A 344 -10.25 -15.18 2.80
C THR A 344 -10.13 -16.43 1.94
N THR A 345 -11.16 -16.77 1.16
CA THR A 345 -11.23 -18.03 0.42
C THR A 345 -10.91 -17.84 -1.07
N ASN A 346 -10.57 -18.93 -1.77
CA ASN A 346 -10.39 -18.91 -3.22
C ASN A 346 -11.71 -18.90 -4.01
N ALA A 347 -12.87 -18.70 -3.37
CA ALA A 347 -14.17 -18.70 -4.03
C ALA A 347 -14.30 -17.63 -5.12
N TYR A 348 -13.57 -16.52 -5.03
CA TYR A 348 -13.51 -15.48 -6.07
C TYR A 348 -13.08 -16.02 -7.45
N ARG A 349 -12.27 -17.10 -7.49
CA ARG A 349 -11.84 -17.74 -8.76
C ARG A 349 -12.98 -18.45 -9.50
N LYS A 350 -14.10 -18.69 -8.81
CA LYS A 350 -15.33 -19.29 -9.36
C LYS A 350 -16.46 -18.26 -9.40
N ASP A 351 -16.11 -16.99 -9.58
CA ASP A 351 -17.04 -15.84 -9.66
C ASP A 351 -17.97 -15.70 -8.44
N ARG A 352 -17.51 -16.10 -7.25
CA ARG A 352 -18.29 -15.95 -5.99
C ARG A 352 -18.13 -14.59 -5.30
N GLY A 353 -17.50 -13.62 -5.96
CA GLY A 353 -17.50 -12.21 -5.55
C GLY A 353 -18.75 -11.46 -6.02
N LYS A 354 -18.94 -10.24 -5.52
CA LYS A 354 -19.97 -9.30 -5.97
C LYS A 354 -19.30 -8.06 -6.51
N SER A 355 -19.76 -7.59 -7.67
CA SER A 355 -19.29 -6.35 -8.27
C SER A 355 -20.43 -5.46 -8.73
N ALA A 356 -20.19 -4.15 -8.71
CA ALA A 356 -21.04 -3.15 -9.33
C ALA A 356 -20.17 -2.11 -10.05
N THR A 357 -20.40 -1.93 -11.35
CA THR A 357 -19.79 -0.85 -12.11
C THR A 357 -20.55 0.44 -11.84
N LEU A 358 -19.92 1.35 -11.14
CA LEU A 358 -20.39 2.72 -10.93
C LEU A 358 -20.03 3.55 -12.15
N ARG A 359 -20.98 4.31 -12.69
CA ARG A 359 -20.77 5.20 -13.84
C ARG A 359 -21.26 6.60 -13.53
N TRP A 360 -20.36 7.57 -13.66
CA TRP A 360 -20.67 8.99 -13.52
C TRP A 360 -20.82 9.62 -14.90
N ASP A 361 -21.97 10.24 -15.12
CA ASP A 361 -22.23 11.15 -16.22
C ASP A 361 -22.07 12.58 -15.71
N ASP A 362 -21.03 13.26 -16.18
CA ASP A 362 -20.63 14.58 -15.71
C ASP A 362 -21.57 15.67 -16.20
N THR A 363 -22.10 15.53 -17.42
CA THR A 363 -23.06 16.48 -18.00
C THR A 363 -24.41 16.37 -17.29
N ALA A 364 -24.88 15.15 -17.02
CA ALA A 364 -26.13 14.92 -16.29
C ALA A 364 -25.98 15.04 -14.77
N ALA A 365 -24.76 15.22 -14.25
CA ALA A 365 -24.43 15.16 -12.83
C ALA A 365 -25.04 13.94 -12.11
N ARG A 366 -24.94 12.76 -12.73
CA ARG A 366 -25.67 11.56 -12.29
C ARG A 366 -24.76 10.34 -12.15
N LEU A 367 -24.83 9.69 -10.99
CA LEU A 367 -24.22 8.38 -10.75
C LEU A 367 -25.24 7.27 -11.00
N THR A 368 -24.82 6.22 -11.71
CA THR A 368 -25.57 4.98 -11.90
C THR A 368 -24.72 3.77 -11.50
N ALA A 369 -25.36 2.65 -11.17
CA ALA A 369 -24.70 1.38 -10.88
C ALA A 369 -25.26 0.29 -11.80
N SER A 370 -24.41 -0.58 -12.34
CA SER A 370 -24.83 -1.69 -13.23
C SER A 370 -25.71 -2.72 -12.54
N THR A 371 -25.52 -2.89 -11.24
CA THR A 371 -26.13 -3.91 -10.36
C THR A 371 -26.29 -3.30 -8.96
N ALA A 372 -26.94 -4.02 -8.04
CA ALA A 372 -26.91 -3.67 -6.63
C ALA A 372 -25.46 -3.62 -6.13
N LEU A 373 -25.15 -2.65 -5.25
CA LEU A 373 -23.82 -2.56 -4.67
C LEU A 373 -23.48 -3.85 -3.90
N PRO A 374 -22.20 -4.26 -3.83
CA PRO A 374 -21.80 -5.42 -3.04
C PRO A 374 -22.19 -5.33 -1.55
N THR A 375 -22.29 -4.11 -1.02
CA THR A 375 -22.77 -3.81 0.34
C THR A 375 -24.30 -3.95 0.49
N GLY A 376 -25.05 -4.05 -0.60
CA GLY A 376 -26.52 -4.08 -0.63
C GLY A 376 -27.19 -2.70 -0.54
N GLN A 377 -26.41 -1.62 -0.41
CA GLN A 377 -26.95 -0.25 -0.34
C GLN A 377 -27.32 0.29 -1.72
N GLY A 378 -28.24 1.26 -1.76
CA GLY A 378 -28.58 1.99 -2.98
C GLY A 378 -27.59 3.11 -3.29
N ALA A 379 -26.89 3.03 -4.42
CA ALA A 379 -25.82 3.97 -4.78
C ALA A 379 -26.25 5.45 -4.76
N ALA A 380 -27.45 5.76 -5.27
CA ALA A 380 -27.97 7.13 -5.35
C ALA A 380 -28.09 7.82 -3.97
N LYS A 381 -28.31 7.06 -2.90
CA LYS A 381 -28.43 7.59 -1.52
C LYS A 381 -27.08 7.92 -0.87
N LEU A 382 -25.98 7.48 -1.48
CA LEU A 382 -24.62 7.63 -0.95
C LEU A 382 -23.83 8.72 -1.68
N VAL A 383 -24.36 9.27 -2.78
CA VAL A 383 -23.62 10.19 -3.65
C VAL A 383 -23.31 11.50 -2.92
N ARG A 384 -22.03 11.88 -2.93
CA ARG A 384 -21.55 13.19 -2.50
C ARG A 384 -20.70 13.80 -3.61
N VAL A 385 -21.23 14.78 -4.33
CA VAL A 385 -20.48 15.50 -5.38
C VAL A 385 -19.62 16.58 -4.74
N VAL A 386 -18.32 16.53 -5.00
CA VAL A 386 -17.33 17.51 -4.54
C VAL A 386 -17.44 18.78 -5.37
N LYS A 387 -17.60 19.93 -4.72
CA LYS A 387 -17.99 21.18 -5.41
C LYS A 387 -16.82 21.98 -6.00
N GLY A 388 -15.57 21.71 -5.61
CA GLY A 388 -14.43 22.50 -6.06
C GLY A 388 -14.50 23.93 -5.51
N ARG A 389 -14.02 24.14 -4.29
CA ARG A 389 -14.04 25.49 -3.66
C ARG A 389 -12.95 26.39 -4.18
#